data_AF-B7G693-F1
#
_entry.id   AF-B7G693-F1
#
_cell.length_a   1.000
_cell.length_b   1.000
_cell.length_c   1.000
_cell.angle_alpha   90.00
_cell.angle_beta   90.00
_cell.angle_gamma   90.00
#
_symmetry.space_group_name_H-M   'P 1'
#
loop_
_entity.id
_entity.type
_entity.pdbx_description
1 polymer ?
#
loop_
_entity_poly.entity_id
_entity_poly.type
_entity_poly.pdbx_seq_one_letter_code
_entity_poly.pdbx_strand_id
1 'polypeptide(L)'
;MDSSDGFRNHDYRGAIALNNMGVSLLEQKAYLEAMETLKDSVIVMKVAFQQESCTNFRDTSILVEEKLDRACQRLSTQRLEADPTLIEGLRHDGGFATLQSLVTKQDPILSESLFPVRIEQLDDHEDIENSLKTAIIMHNFSIAHFCMSKTPVNDEVRARLVEGGLRLASVSYGILSKMMSGGKNLLYELILRDTNVFVVAIAVLNSLVQMLIALGSLGEAERCSAKLHQLGALVKQIDSPEITQSNTVAAAAA
;
A
#
# COMPACT_ATOMS: atom_id res chain seq x y z
N MET A 1 -17.44 27.21 -13.64
CA MET A 1 -17.11 25.79 -13.36
C MET A 1 -15.92 25.46 -14.22
N ASP A 2 -14.79 25.22 -13.56
CA ASP A 2 -13.46 25.20 -14.17
C ASP A 2 -13.21 23.83 -14.77
N SER A 3 -13.02 23.73 -16.08
CA SER A 3 -12.84 22.46 -16.79
C SER A 3 -11.56 21.72 -16.38
N SER A 4 -10.67 22.37 -15.63
CA SER A 4 -9.42 21.84 -15.08
C SER A 4 -9.62 20.75 -14.03
N ASP A 5 -10.71 20.80 -13.27
CA ASP A 5 -10.95 19.87 -12.15
C ASP A 5 -11.35 18.47 -12.64
N GLY A 6 -12.12 18.41 -13.72
CA GLY A 6 -12.53 17.14 -14.34
C GLY A 6 -11.36 16.31 -14.91
N PHE A 7 -10.33 16.98 -15.45
CA PHE A 7 -9.15 16.29 -16.00
C PHE A 7 -8.26 15.67 -14.91
N ARG A 8 -8.08 16.38 -13.79
CA ARG A 8 -7.32 15.85 -12.64
C ARG A 8 -7.96 14.58 -12.08
N ASN A 9 -9.29 14.56 -12.01
CA ASN A 9 -10.01 13.38 -11.55
C ASN A 9 -9.82 12.18 -12.52
N HIS A 10 -9.80 12.41 -13.83
CA HIS A 10 -9.57 11.35 -14.82
C HIS A 10 -8.20 10.67 -14.67
N ASP A 11 -7.11 11.44 -14.66
CA ASP A 11 -5.76 10.87 -14.62
C ASP A 11 -5.51 10.13 -13.30
N TYR A 12 -6.00 10.72 -12.21
CA TYR A 12 -5.96 10.12 -10.90
C TYR A 12 -6.70 8.78 -10.85
N ARG A 13 -7.95 8.73 -11.33
CA ARG A 13 -8.72 7.47 -11.46
C ARG A 13 -8.00 6.45 -12.33
N GLY A 14 -7.33 6.90 -13.40
CA GLY A 14 -6.47 6.05 -14.22
C GLY A 14 -5.32 5.42 -13.43
N ALA A 15 -4.64 6.18 -12.58
CA ALA A 15 -3.60 5.65 -11.69
C ALA A 15 -4.15 4.59 -10.71
N ILE A 16 -5.31 4.86 -10.11
CA ILE A 16 -5.97 3.93 -9.19
C ILE A 16 -6.41 2.64 -9.91
N ALA A 17 -6.99 2.76 -11.10
CA ALA A 17 -7.36 1.61 -11.93
C ALA A 17 -6.14 0.75 -12.27
N LEU A 18 -5.03 1.38 -12.70
CA LEU A 18 -3.77 0.69 -12.96
C LEU A 18 -3.22 -0.01 -11.70
N ASN A 19 -3.32 0.63 -10.52
CA ASN A 19 -2.91 0.00 -9.26
C ASN A 19 -3.74 -1.26 -8.97
N ASN A 20 -5.07 -1.19 -9.09
CA ASN A 20 -5.97 -2.30 -8.86
C ASN A 20 -5.75 -3.46 -9.86
N MET A 21 -5.49 -3.16 -11.13
CA MET A 21 -5.12 -4.16 -12.13
C MET A 21 -3.77 -4.81 -11.80
N GLY A 22 -2.79 -4.02 -11.35
CA GLY A 22 -1.51 -4.49 -10.86
C GLY A 22 -1.64 -5.44 -9.66
N VAL A 23 -2.50 -5.12 -8.70
CA VAL A 23 -2.82 -6.00 -7.56
C VAL A 23 -3.48 -7.29 -8.04
N SER A 24 -4.43 -7.22 -8.97
CA SER A 24 -5.07 -8.41 -9.53
C SER A 24 -4.05 -9.34 -10.21
N LEU A 25 -3.04 -8.78 -10.88
CA LEU A 25 -1.93 -9.54 -11.46
C LEU A 25 -1.03 -10.18 -10.38
N LEU A 26 -0.80 -9.50 -9.25
CA LEU A 26 -0.06 -10.07 -8.10
C LEU A 26 -0.78 -11.27 -7.50
N GLU A 27 -2.09 -11.18 -7.28
CA GLU A 27 -2.92 -12.27 -6.77
C GLU A 27 -2.88 -13.50 -7.70
N GLN A 28 -2.73 -13.26 -9.00
CA GLN A 28 -2.61 -14.30 -10.02
C GLN A 28 -1.16 -14.81 -10.20
N LYS A 29 -0.18 -14.26 -9.48
CA LYS A 29 1.25 -14.60 -9.58
C LYS A 29 1.89 -14.22 -10.93
N ALA A 30 1.32 -13.23 -11.62
CA ALA A 30 1.90 -12.63 -12.83
C ALA A 30 2.81 -11.45 -12.45
N TYR A 31 3.93 -11.74 -11.77
CA TYR A 31 4.71 -10.71 -11.07
C TYR A 31 5.39 -9.70 -12.00
N LEU A 32 5.84 -10.12 -13.18
CA LEU A 32 6.47 -9.22 -14.15
C LEU A 32 5.45 -8.22 -14.70
N GLU A 33 4.29 -8.72 -15.12
CA GLU A 33 3.18 -7.92 -15.63
C GLU A 33 2.61 -6.98 -14.56
N ALA A 34 2.51 -7.47 -13.32
CA ALA A 34 2.12 -6.66 -12.17
C ALA A 34 3.10 -5.51 -11.95
N MET A 35 4.41 -5.79 -11.95
CA MET A 35 5.47 -4.79 -11.76
C MET A 35 5.42 -3.71 -12.84
N GLU A 36 5.27 -4.07 -14.12
CA GLU A 36 5.14 -3.09 -15.20
C GLU A 36 3.84 -2.28 -15.12
N THR A 37 2.74 -2.89 -14.68
CA THR A 37 1.45 -2.20 -14.52
C THR A 37 1.44 -1.24 -13.32
N LEU A 38 2.08 -1.61 -12.22
CA LEU A 38 2.24 -0.75 -11.04
C LEU A 38 3.21 0.40 -11.30
N LYS A 39 4.26 0.17 -12.09
CA LYS A 39 5.12 1.24 -12.60
C LYS A 39 4.34 2.24 -13.45
N ASP A 40 3.46 1.75 -14.32
CA ASP A 40 2.57 2.60 -15.12
C ASP A 40 1.64 3.43 -14.21
N SER A 41 1.09 2.84 -13.14
CA SER A 41 0.31 3.56 -12.11
C SER A 41 1.12 4.69 -11.45
N VAL A 42 2.36 4.42 -11.03
CA VAL A 42 3.25 5.44 -10.43
C VAL A 42 3.52 6.60 -11.39
N ILE A 43 3.74 6.30 -12.68
CA ILE A 43 3.97 7.33 -13.71
C ILE A 43 2.74 8.22 -13.84
N VAL A 44 1.54 7.63 -13.96
CA VAL A 44 0.29 8.39 -14.09
C VAL A 44 0.03 9.23 -12.83
N MET A 45 0.22 8.64 -11.64
CA MET A 45 0.04 9.34 -10.37
C MET A 45 0.98 10.55 -10.24
N LYS A 46 2.23 10.40 -10.66
CA LYS A 46 3.19 11.52 -10.69
C LYS A 46 2.71 12.64 -11.61
N VAL A 47 2.19 12.30 -12.80
CA VAL A 47 1.69 13.32 -13.72
C VAL A 47 0.47 14.03 -13.14
N ALA A 48 -0.47 13.30 -12.54
CA ALA A 48 -1.66 13.87 -11.90
C ALA A 48 -1.32 14.96 -10.85
N PHE A 49 -0.21 14.81 -10.11
CA PHE A 49 0.23 15.80 -9.12
C PHE A 49 1.17 16.89 -9.65
N GLN A 50 1.77 16.74 -10.84
CA GLN A 50 2.75 17.70 -11.40
C GLN A 50 2.13 18.75 -12.34
N GLN A 51 0.82 18.69 -12.58
CA GLN A 51 0.10 19.53 -13.55
C GLN A 51 0.13 21.05 -13.28
N GLU A 52 0.66 21.52 -12.15
CA GLU A 52 0.83 22.98 -11.91
C GLU A 52 1.90 23.63 -12.79
N SER A 53 2.73 22.84 -13.48
CA SER A 53 3.90 23.34 -14.23
C SER A 53 3.97 22.95 -15.72
N CYS A 54 3.04 22.13 -16.24
CA CYS A 54 3.07 21.67 -17.63
C CYS A 54 1.83 22.14 -18.41
N THR A 55 2.04 22.88 -19.50
CA THR A 55 0.97 23.52 -20.29
C THR A 55 0.23 22.58 -21.26
N ASN A 56 0.57 21.30 -21.33
CA ASN A 56 0.07 20.36 -22.37
C ASN A 56 -0.80 19.24 -21.78
N PHE A 57 -2.00 19.55 -21.32
CA PHE A 57 -2.96 18.59 -20.75
C PHE A 57 -3.39 17.47 -21.72
N ARG A 58 -3.42 17.75 -23.02
CA ARG A 58 -3.89 16.80 -24.03
C ARG A 58 -2.97 15.59 -24.20
N ASP A 59 -1.67 15.78 -23.99
CA ASP A 59 -0.66 14.72 -24.07
C ASP A 59 -0.76 13.76 -22.88
N THR A 60 -1.31 14.22 -21.75
CA THR A 60 -1.49 13.41 -20.54
C THR A 60 -2.65 12.43 -20.63
N SER A 61 -3.81 12.84 -21.14
CA SER A 61 -4.98 11.94 -21.26
C SER A 61 -4.69 10.74 -22.16
N ILE A 62 -4.01 10.99 -23.29
CA ILE A 62 -3.58 9.94 -24.24
C ILE A 62 -2.63 8.95 -23.53
N LEU A 63 -1.71 9.47 -22.70
CA LEU A 63 -0.81 8.62 -21.92
C LEU A 63 -1.58 7.68 -20.97
N VAL A 64 -2.63 8.15 -20.31
CA VAL A 64 -3.41 7.32 -19.37
C VAL A 64 -4.15 6.20 -20.10
N GLU A 65 -4.83 6.52 -21.19
CA GLU A 65 -5.55 5.53 -22.01
C GLU A 65 -4.59 4.45 -22.57
N GLU A 66 -3.45 4.85 -23.15
CA GLU A 66 -2.44 3.90 -23.64
C GLU A 66 -1.88 2.99 -22.54
N LYS A 67 -1.78 3.50 -21.31
CA LYS A 67 -1.29 2.71 -20.15
C LYS A 67 -2.36 1.72 -19.70
N LEU A 68 -3.63 2.13 -19.66
CA LEU A 68 -4.76 1.25 -19.36
C LEU A 68 -4.90 0.14 -20.41
N ASP A 69 -4.81 0.46 -21.69
CA ASP A 69 -4.89 -0.53 -22.77
C ASP A 69 -3.79 -1.58 -22.66
N ARG A 70 -2.55 -1.17 -22.38
CA ARG A 70 -1.45 -2.11 -22.13
C ARG A 70 -1.69 -2.98 -20.90
N ALA A 71 -2.24 -2.41 -19.83
CA ALA A 71 -2.58 -3.17 -18.63
C ALA A 71 -3.67 -4.22 -18.91
N CYS A 72 -4.69 -3.87 -19.71
CA CYS A 72 -5.74 -4.80 -20.15
C CYS A 72 -5.17 -5.95 -20.99
N GLN A 73 -4.22 -5.64 -21.90
CA GLN A 73 -3.51 -6.66 -22.67
C GLN A 73 -2.74 -7.61 -21.75
N ARG A 74 -1.99 -7.08 -20.78
CA ARG A 74 -1.21 -7.89 -19.82
C ARG A 74 -2.10 -8.84 -19.02
N LEU A 75 -3.26 -8.38 -18.54
CA LEU A 75 -4.24 -9.25 -17.85
C LEU A 75 -4.71 -10.42 -18.71
N SER A 76 -4.79 -10.22 -20.03
CA SER A 76 -5.27 -11.23 -20.97
C SER A 76 -4.18 -12.23 -21.40
N THR A 77 -2.91 -11.82 -21.33
CA THR A 77 -1.75 -12.59 -21.86
C THR A 77 -0.71 -12.95 -20.80
N GLN A 78 -1.08 -12.86 -19.53
CA GLN A 78 -0.15 -13.00 -18.41
C GLN A 78 0.55 -14.36 -18.34
N ARG A 79 1.80 -14.34 -17.88
CA ARG A 79 2.54 -15.55 -17.53
C ARG A 79 2.48 -15.78 -16.02
N LEU A 80 2.01 -16.96 -15.62
CA LEU A 80 1.92 -17.32 -14.21
C LEU A 80 3.24 -17.89 -13.71
N GLU A 81 3.72 -17.39 -12.57
CA GLU A 81 4.91 -17.90 -11.90
C GLU A 81 4.55 -19.03 -10.92
N ALA A 82 5.41 -20.06 -10.86
CA ALA A 82 5.29 -21.16 -9.91
C ALA A 82 5.94 -20.77 -8.57
N ASP A 83 5.29 -19.89 -7.82
CA ASP A 83 5.78 -19.40 -6.52
C ASP A 83 4.78 -19.74 -5.41
N PRO A 84 5.21 -20.29 -4.25
CA PRO A 84 4.34 -20.49 -3.09
C PRO A 84 3.88 -19.19 -2.41
N THR A 85 4.45 -18.02 -2.75
CA THR A 85 4.06 -16.74 -2.16
C THR A 85 2.54 -16.51 -2.22
N LEU A 86 1.98 -16.10 -1.08
CA LEU A 86 0.56 -15.78 -0.93
C LEU A 86 0.39 -14.26 -0.90
N ILE A 87 -0.52 -13.76 -1.73
CA ILE A 87 -0.89 -12.34 -1.77
C ILE A 87 -2.26 -12.21 -1.11
N GLU A 88 -2.37 -11.34 -0.10
CA GLU A 88 -3.65 -11.06 0.57
C GLU A 88 -4.18 -9.69 0.13
N GLY A 89 -5.25 -9.68 -0.67
CA GLY A 89 -5.97 -8.47 -1.02
C GLY A 89 -6.72 -7.87 0.17
N LEU A 90 -6.25 -6.74 0.68
CA LEU A 90 -6.91 -5.93 1.68
C LEU A 90 -7.97 -5.04 1.03
N ARG A 91 -9.23 -5.27 1.39
CA ARG A 91 -10.35 -4.44 0.94
C ARG A 91 -10.39 -3.11 1.68
N HIS A 92 -11.00 -2.11 1.05
CA HIS A 92 -11.13 -0.78 1.64
C HIS A 92 -12.00 -0.77 2.92
N ASP A 93 -13.07 -1.56 2.94
CA ASP A 93 -14.09 -1.61 3.98
C ASP A 93 -13.72 -2.52 5.18
N GLY A 94 -12.55 -3.15 5.14
CA GLY A 94 -12.13 -4.11 6.16
C GLY A 94 -12.00 -3.53 7.58
N GLY A 95 -11.85 -2.21 7.69
CA GLY A 95 -11.88 -1.48 8.96
C GLY A 95 -10.97 -2.07 10.03
N PHE A 96 -11.48 -2.08 11.27
CA PHE A 96 -10.72 -2.53 12.43
C PHE A 96 -10.50 -4.06 12.46
N ALA A 97 -11.42 -4.85 11.88
CA ALA A 97 -11.29 -6.31 11.81
C ALA A 97 -10.07 -6.72 10.96
N THR A 98 -9.84 -6.05 9.83
CA THR A 98 -8.63 -6.24 9.02
C THR A 98 -7.38 -5.85 9.79
N LEU A 99 -7.42 -4.74 10.52
CA LEU A 99 -6.30 -4.28 11.35
C LEU A 99 -5.93 -5.34 12.40
N GLN A 100 -6.91 -5.88 13.12
CA GLN A 100 -6.70 -6.95 14.09
C GLN A 100 -6.13 -8.21 13.45
N SER A 101 -6.71 -8.66 12.34
CA SER A 101 -6.23 -9.83 11.58
C SER A 101 -4.75 -9.67 11.23
N LEU A 102 -4.36 -8.53 10.68
CA LEU A 102 -2.96 -8.24 10.35
C LEU A 102 -2.05 -8.28 11.58
N VAL A 103 -2.48 -7.72 12.70
CA VAL A 103 -1.73 -7.72 13.96
C VAL A 103 -1.56 -9.14 14.52
N THR A 104 -2.58 -9.99 14.40
CA THR A 104 -2.51 -11.38 14.88
C THR A 104 -1.60 -12.27 14.04
N LYS A 105 -1.47 -11.99 12.74
CA LYS A 105 -0.62 -12.72 11.80
C LYS A 105 0.88 -12.32 11.85
N GLN A 106 1.25 -11.39 12.73
CA GLN A 106 2.58 -10.75 12.79
C GLN A 106 3.76 -11.66 13.17
N ASP A 107 3.62 -12.99 13.26
CA ASP A 107 4.79 -13.84 13.49
C ASP A 107 5.66 -13.89 12.22
N PRO A 108 6.76 -13.12 12.13
CA PRO A 108 7.50 -12.94 10.88
C PRO A 108 8.35 -14.17 10.55
N ILE A 109 8.55 -15.04 11.54
CA ILE A 109 9.43 -16.22 11.48
C ILE A 109 8.62 -17.45 11.06
N LEU A 110 7.34 -17.50 11.40
CA LEU A 110 6.48 -18.67 11.17
C LEU A 110 5.38 -18.46 10.13
N SER A 111 4.97 -17.22 9.85
CA SER A 111 3.96 -16.98 8.81
C SER A 111 4.54 -17.29 7.44
N GLU A 112 3.84 -18.17 6.71
CA GLU A 112 3.96 -18.29 5.25
C GLU A 112 4.01 -16.89 4.63
N SER A 113 4.75 -16.74 3.53
CA SER A 113 5.05 -15.44 2.87
C SER A 113 3.78 -14.75 2.36
N LEU A 114 3.05 -14.15 3.29
CA LEU A 114 1.77 -13.47 3.09
C LEU A 114 2.04 -11.99 2.96
N PHE A 115 1.86 -11.46 1.75
CA PHE A 115 2.04 -10.04 1.47
C PHE A 115 0.68 -9.36 1.34
N PRO A 116 0.26 -8.61 2.37
CA PRO A 116 -0.95 -7.81 2.27
C PRO A 116 -0.76 -6.68 1.25
N VAL A 117 -1.64 -6.62 0.26
CA VAL A 117 -1.71 -5.55 -0.77
C VAL A 117 -3.07 -4.92 -0.74
N ARG A 118 -3.17 -3.61 -0.94
CA ARG A 118 -4.46 -2.92 -0.78
C ARG A 118 -5.05 -2.54 -2.13
N ILE A 119 -6.33 -2.88 -2.32
CA ILE A 119 -7.14 -2.44 -3.46
C ILE A 119 -7.89 -1.17 -3.06
N GLU A 120 -7.86 -0.18 -3.94
CA GLU A 120 -8.47 1.14 -3.72
C GLU A 120 -9.84 1.20 -4.38
N GLN A 121 -10.82 1.87 -3.75
CA GLN A 121 -12.09 2.15 -4.42
C GLN A 121 -11.94 3.37 -5.34
N LEU A 122 -12.69 3.36 -6.44
CA LEU A 122 -12.74 4.46 -7.40
C LEU A 122 -13.76 5.55 -7.01
N ASP A 123 -14.50 5.37 -5.92
CA ASP A 123 -15.62 6.23 -5.55
C ASP A 123 -15.18 7.67 -5.19
N ASP A 124 -16.01 8.63 -5.61
CA ASP A 124 -15.83 10.09 -5.56
C ASP A 124 -15.90 10.70 -4.15
N HIS A 125 -15.69 9.92 -3.09
CA HIS A 125 -15.51 10.51 -1.78
C HIS A 125 -14.07 11.06 -1.70
N GLU A 126 -13.94 12.30 -2.20
CA GLU A 126 -12.73 13.12 -2.35
C GLU A 126 -11.89 13.28 -1.05
N ASP A 127 -12.39 12.82 0.09
CA ASP A 127 -11.76 13.01 1.39
C ASP A 127 -10.63 12.03 1.70
N ILE A 128 -10.41 11.00 0.88
CA ILE A 128 -9.22 10.15 1.07
C ILE A 128 -7.99 10.92 0.62
N GLU A 129 -7.16 11.28 1.61
CA GLU A 129 -5.93 12.03 1.42
C GLU A 129 -5.03 11.40 0.34
N ASN A 130 -4.67 12.19 -0.66
CA ASN A 130 -3.76 11.80 -1.76
C ASN A 130 -2.47 11.13 -1.28
N SER A 131 -2.00 11.52 -0.08
CA SER A 131 -0.89 10.91 0.63
C SER A 131 -1.10 9.40 0.85
N LEU A 132 -2.27 8.98 1.34
CA LEU A 132 -2.57 7.58 1.62
C LEU A 132 -2.56 6.75 0.35
N LYS A 133 -3.21 7.24 -0.71
CA LYS A 133 -3.27 6.54 -2.00
C LYS A 133 -1.89 6.41 -2.66
N THR A 134 -1.09 7.47 -2.59
CA THR A 134 0.32 7.41 -3.00
C THR A 134 1.09 6.36 -2.21
N ALA A 135 0.91 6.30 -0.88
CA ALA A 135 1.56 5.29 -0.05
C ALA A 135 1.13 3.86 -0.43
N ILE A 136 -0.15 3.64 -0.72
CA ILE A 136 -0.68 2.34 -1.17
C ILE A 136 -0.03 1.91 -2.49
N ILE A 137 0.02 2.78 -3.50
CA ILE A 137 0.64 2.47 -4.79
C ILE A 137 2.11 2.11 -4.61
N MET A 138 2.85 2.89 -3.83
CA MET A 138 4.27 2.61 -3.55
C MET A 138 4.46 1.27 -2.83
N HIS A 139 3.57 0.95 -1.89
CA HIS A 139 3.58 -0.32 -1.19
C HIS A 139 3.30 -1.49 -2.14
N ASN A 140 2.22 -1.45 -2.90
CA ASN A 140 1.87 -2.51 -3.85
C ASN A 140 3.00 -2.72 -4.89
N PHE A 141 3.62 -1.64 -5.37
CA PHE A 141 4.77 -1.73 -6.28
C PHE A 141 6.00 -2.35 -5.61
N SER A 142 6.24 -2.06 -4.33
CA SER A 142 7.29 -2.70 -3.55
C SER A 142 7.09 -4.22 -3.42
N ILE A 143 5.85 -4.67 -3.23
CA ILE A 143 5.49 -6.08 -3.17
C ILE A 143 5.76 -6.77 -4.50
N ALA A 144 5.42 -6.13 -5.63
CA ALA A 144 5.71 -6.68 -6.95
C ALA A 144 7.21 -6.91 -7.17
N HIS A 145 8.04 -5.93 -6.79
CA HIS A 145 9.50 -6.06 -6.80
C HIS A 145 9.97 -7.25 -5.96
N PHE A 146 9.44 -7.39 -4.73
CA PHE A 146 9.86 -8.45 -3.84
C PHE A 146 9.40 -9.84 -4.31
N CYS A 147 8.17 -9.98 -4.81
CA CYS A 147 7.68 -11.23 -5.38
C CYS A 147 8.49 -11.62 -6.62
N MET A 148 8.79 -10.67 -7.50
CA MET A 148 9.66 -10.92 -8.66
C MET A 148 11.05 -11.42 -8.23
N SER A 149 11.58 -10.94 -7.10
CA SER A 149 12.86 -11.42 -6.57
C SER A 149 12.83 -12.89 -6.11
N LYS A 150 11.65 -13.44 -5.82
CA LYS A 150 11.46 -14.86 -5.44
C LYS A 150 11.41 -15.80 -6.63
N THR A 151 11.26 -15.27 -7.85
CA THR A 151 11.29 -16.07 -9.08
C THR A 151 12.71 -16.56 -9.42
N PRO A 152 12.86 -17.54 -10.33
CA PRO A 152 14.18 -18.03 -10.79
C PRO A 152 14.96 -16.97 -11.59
N VAL A 153 15.56 -16.01 -10.88
CA VAL A 153 16.50 -15.01 -11.42
C VAL A 153 17.88 -15.17 -10.78
N ASN A 154 18.91 -14.64 -11.43
CA ASN A 154 20.26 -14.62 -10.88
C ASN A 154 20.34 -13.74 -9.62
N ASP A 155 21.36 -13.97 -8.79
CA ASP A 155 21.47 -13.34 -7.46
C ASP A 155 21.64 -11.81 -7.55
N GLU A 156 22.30 -11.30 -8.58
CA GLU A 156 22.47 -9.84 -8.77
C GLU A 156 21.13 -9.16 -9.09
N VAL A 157 20.34 -9.74 -9.99
CA VAL A 157 18.99 -9.26 -10.31
C VAL A 157 18.09 -9.39 -9.09
N ARG A 158 18.17 -10.50 -8.36
CA ARG A 158 17.44 -10.70 -7.09
C ARG A 158 17.75 -9.58 -6.10
N ALA A 159 19.02 -9.30 -5.83
CA ALA A 159 19.43 -8.27 -4.88
C ALA A 159 18.89 -6.89 -5.29
N ARG A 160 19.00 -6.53 -6.58
CA ARG A 160 18.47 -5.25 -7.11
C ARG A 160 16.94 -5.16 -6.99
N LEU A 161 16.22 -6.26 -7.21
CA LEU A 161 14.77 -6.30 -7.05
C LEU A 161 14.38 -6.08 -5.59
N VAL A 162 15.03 -6.76 -4.65
CA VAL A 162 14.77 -6.58 -3.22
C VAL A 162 15.12 -5.15 -2.78
N GLU A 163 16.25 -4.60 -3.23
CA GLU A 163 16.64 -3.21 -2.91
C GLU A 163 15.63 -2.20 -3.49
N GLY A 164 15.17 -2.40 -4.72
CA GLY A 164 14.13 -1.59 -5.34
C GLY A 164 12.83 -1.61 -4.53
N GLY A 165 12.39 -2.80 -4.12
CA GLY A 165 11.23 -2.98 -3.24
C GLY A 165 11.42 -2.26 -1.91
N LEU A 166 12.59 -2.42 -1.26
CA LEU A 166 12.89 -1.78 0.02
C LEU A 166 12.79 -0.26 -0.05
N ARG A 167 13.32 0.36 -1.12
CA ARG A 167 13.24 1.81 -1.33
C ARG A 167 11.80 2.29 -1.48
N LEU A 168 10.98 1.58 -2.27
CA LEU A 168 9.57 1.91 -2.47
C LEU A 168 8.75 1.76 -1.18
N ALA A 169 8.93 0.66 -0.44
CA ALA A 169 8.29 0.44 0.85
C ALA A 169 8.71 1.51 1.88
N SER A 170 9.97 1.95 1.86
CA SER A 170 10.46 3.02 2.73
C SER A 170 9.81 4.36 2.41
N VAL A 171 9.61 4.68 1.13
CA VAL A 171 8.86 5.88 0.71
C VAL A 171 7.41 5.81 1.18
N SER A 172 6.75 4.67 0.98
CA SER A 172 5.38 4.43 1.46
C SER A 172 5.27 4.66 2.97
N TYR A 173 6.14 4.02 3.76
CA TYR A 173 6.15 4.18 5.22
C TYR A 173 6.47 5.63 5.64
N GLY A 174 7.37 6.31 4.93
CA GLY A 174 7.69 7.71 5.20
C GLY A 174 6.49 8.64 5.04
N ILE A 175 5.61 8.38 4.05
CA ILE A 175 4.36 9.12 3.87
C ILE A 175 3.40 8.83 5.02
N LEU A 176 3.15 7.54 5.31
CA LEU A 176 2.24 7.11 6.39
C LEU A 176 2.69 7.62 7.75
N SER A 177 3.99 7.61 8.03
CA SER A 177 4.55 8.13 9.29
C SER A 177 4.29 9.62 9.45
N LYS A 178 4.35 10.41 8.37
CA LYS A 178 4.01 11.84 8.42
C LYS A 178 2.53 12.06 8.71
N MET A 179 1.65 11.31 8.04
CA MET A 179 0.21 11.32 8.31
C MET A 179 -0.09 10.98 9.77
N MET A 180 0.57 9.95 10.30
CA MET A 180 0.42 9.54 11.71
C MET A 180 0.96 10.57 12.72
N SER A 181 1.90 11.43 12.30
CA SER A 181 2.54 12.43 13.19
C SER A 181 1.90 13.82 13.13
N GLY A 182 0.97 14.05 12.20
CA GLY A 182 0.42 15.38 11.90
C GLY A 182 -0.60 15.93 12.90
N GLY A 183 -1.10 15.11 13.84
CA GLY A 183 -2.15 15.49 14.79
C GLY A 183 -1.63 15.72 16.21
N LYS A 184 -2.22 16.70 16.92
CA LYS A 184 -2.10 16.82 18.40
C LYS A 184 -2.93 15.78 19.16
N ASN A 185 -3.71 14.98 18.43
CA ASN A 185 -4.64 14.01 18.99
C ASN A 185 -3.90 12.85 19.63
N LEU A 186 -4.54 12.22 20.62
CA LEU A 186 -4.06 10.97 21.17
C LEU A 186 -4.03 9.92 20.06
N LEU A 187 -2.97 9.12 20.01
CA LEU A 187 -2.76 8.12 18.96
C LEU A 187 -3.94 7.15 18.82
N TYR A 188 -4.65 6.88 19.91
CA TYR A 188 -5.90 6.12 19.95
C TYR A 188 -6.99 6.72 19.03
N GLU A 189 -7.25 8.02 19.15
CA GLU A 189 -8.27 8.71 18.35
C GLU A 189 -7.90 8.69 16.87
N LEU A 190 -6.61 8.77 16.57
CA LEU A 190 -6.10 8.68 15.21
C LEU A 190 -6.32 7.28 14.62
N ILE A 191 -6.15 6.21 15.40
CA ILE A 191 -6.42 4.85 14.92
C ILE A 191 -7.90 4.64 14.60
N LEU A 192 -8.80 5.16 15.44
CA LEU A 192 -10.24 5.06 15.20
C LEU A 192 -10.69 5.90 14.01
N ARG A 193 -10.13 7.10 13.85
CA ARG A 193 -10.49 8.00 12.75
C ARG A 193 -9.92 7.51 11.42
N ASP A 194 -8.65 7.12 11.43
CA ASP A 194 -7.85 6.88 10.22
C ASP A 194 -7.34 5.43 10.18
N THR A 195 -8.21 4.46 10.51
CA THR A 195 -7.87 3.02 10.59
C THR A 195 -7.14 2.50 9.35
N ASN A 196 -7.50 3.01 8.17
CA ASN A 196 -6.87 2.63 6.91
C ASN A 196 -5.38 2.98 6.84
N VAL A 197 -4.97 4.11 7.44
CA VAL A 197 -3.55 4.50 7.51
C VAL A 197 -2.77 3.46 8.30
N PHE A 198 -3.31 3.00 9.43
CA PHE A 198 -2.67 2.00 10.27
C PHE A 198 -2.64 0.62 9.62
N VAL A 199 -3.71 0.23 8.92
CA VAL A 199 -3.75 -1.02 8.13
C VAL A 199 -2.59 -1.05 7.13
N VAL A 200 -2.42 0.04 6.36
CA VAL A 200 -1.33 0.13 5.37
C VAL A 200 0.03 0.23 6.06
N ALA A 201 0.16 0.99 7.16
CA ALA A 201 1.44 1.12 7.87
C ALA A 201 1.94 -0.22 8.41
N ILE A 202 1.05 -1.05 8.96
CA ILE A 202 1.37 -2.40 9.44
C ILE A 202 1.77 -3.31 8.28
N ALA A 203 1.02 -3.28 7.17
CA ALA A 203 1.35 -4.04 5.96
C ALA A 203 2.74 -3.67 5.40
N VAL A 204 3.06 -2.38 5.31
CA VAL A 204 4.35 -1.87 4.84
C VAL A 204 5.48 -2.28 5.79
N LEU A 205 5.31 -2.11 7.10
CA LEU A 205 6.32 -2.49 8.09
C LEU A 205 6.63 -3.98 8.06
N ASN A 206 5.60 -4.84 7.95
CA ASN A 206 5.79 -6.28 7.79
C ASN A 206 6.64 -6.59 6.55
N SER A 207 6.35 -5.90 5.44
CA SER A 207 7.06 -6.10 4.17
C SER A 207 8.51 -5.58 4.24
N LEU A 208 8.75 -4.46 4.91
CA LEU A 208 10.09 -3.94 5.20
C LEU A 208 10.93 -4.95 5.98
N VAL A 209 10.37 -5.56 7.04
CA VAL A 209 11.06 -6.61 7.83
C VAL A 209 11.50 -7.76 6.92
N GLN A 210 10.60 -8.27 6.09
CA GLN A 210 10.89 -9.39 5.18
C GLN A 210 11.97 -9.04 4.14
N MET A 211 11.90 -7.84 3.54
CA MET A 211 12.90 -7.37 2.57
C MET A 211 14.28 -7.16 3.22
N LEU A 212 14.33 -6.59 4.44
CA LEU A 212 15.57 -6.37 5.17
C LEU A 212 16.23 -7.68 5.60
N ILE A 213 15.45 -8.68 6.02
CA ILE A 213 15.94 -10.04 6.30
C ILE A 213 16.52 -10.66 5.02
N ALA A 214 15.84 -10.53 3.88
CA ALA A 214 16.31 -11.04 2.60
C ALA A 214 17.64 -10.41 2.14
N LEU A 215 17.94 -9.18 2.54
CA LEU A 215 19.22 -8.50 2.31
C LEU A 215 20.27 -8.74 3.39
N GLY A 216 19.95 -9.50 4.45
CA GLY A 216 20.84 -9.72 5.59
C GLY A 216 21.01 -8.51 6.52
N SER A 217 20.16 -7.48 6.40
CA SER A 217 20.21 -6.25 7.21
C SER A 217 19.43 -6.40 8.53
N LEU A 218 19.85 -7.34 9.36
CA LEU A 218 19.11 -7.79 10.55
C LEU A 218 18.83 -6.66 11.55
N GLY A 219 19.79 -5.79 11.84
CA GLY A 219 19.59 -4.68 12.79
C GLY A 219 18.58 -3.62 12.31
N GLU A 220 18.36 -3.49 11.01
CA GLU A 220 17.29 -2.64 10.47
C GLU A 220 15.93 -3.35 10.54
N ALA A 221 15.92 -4.66 10.25
CA ALA A 221 14.73 -5.50 10.35
C ALA A 221 14.20 -5.51 11.79
N GLU A 222 15.07 -5.64 12.79
CA GLU A 222 14.72 -5.56 14.21
C GLU A 222 14.07 -4.23 14.57
N ARG A 223 14.61 -3.10 14.08
CA ARG A 223 14.03 -1.77 14.30
C ARG A 223 12.63 -1.64 13.67
N CYS A 224 12.43 -2.17 12.47
CA CYS A 224 11.10 -2.18 11.83
C CYS A 224 10.13 -3.09 12.57
N SER A 225 10.59 -4.26 13.01
CA SER A 225 9.83 -5.22 13.81
C SER A 225 9.41 -4.62 15.16
N ALA A 226 10.29 -3.88 15.83
CA ALA A 226 9.95 -3.19 17.08
C ALA A 226 8.81 -2.17 16.88
N LYS A 227 8.84 -1.39 15.80
CA LYS A 227 7.75 -0.45 15.44
C LYS A 227 6.45 -1.19 15.14
N LEU A 228 6.53 -2.30 14.40
CA LEU A 228 5.38 -3.15 14.08
C LEU A 228 4.71 -3.68 15.35
N HIS A 229 5.50 -4.16 16.31
CA HIS A 229 5.02 -4.62 17.62
C HIS A 229 4.40 -3.48 18.44
N GLN A 230 4.99 -2.29 18.42
CA GLN A 230 4.42 -1.12 19.10
C GLN A 230 3.04 -0.76 18.54
N LEU A 231 2.89 -0.71 17.22
CA LEU A 231 1.58 -0.49 16.58
C LEU A 231 0.60 -1.62 16.91
N GLY A 232 1.04 -2.87 16.87
CA GLY A 232 0.21 -4.02 17.23
C GLY A 232 -0.27 -3.99 18.67
N ALA A 233 0.58 -3.56 19.62
CA ALA A 233 0.20 -3.40 21.02
C ALA A 233 -0.86 -2.31 21.20
N LEU A 234 -0.74 -1.19 20.49
CA LEU A 234 -1.72 -0.10 20.53
C LEU A 234 -3.08 -0.54 19.97
N VAL A 235 -3.10 -1.29 18.87
CA VAL A 235 -4.34 -1.85 18.31
C VAL A 235 -5.01 -2.79 19.29
N LYS A 236 -4.24 -3.66 19.97
CA LYS A 236 -4.79 -4.57 21.00
C LYS A 236 -5.38 -3.83 22.19
N GLN A 237 -4.83 -2.68 22.58
CA GLN A 237 -5.37 -1.88 23.69
C GLN A 237 -6.74 -1.28 23.36
N ILE A 238 -7.00 -0.94 22.09
CA ILE A 238 -8.31 -0.40 21.66
C ILE A 238 -9.43 -1.42 21.86
N ASP A 239 -9.12 -2.70 21.69
CA ASP A 239 -10.08 -3.80 21.84
C ASP A 239 -10.34 -4.20 23.31
N SER A 240 -9.58 -3.62 24.26
CA SER A 240 -9.77 -3.91 25.67
C SER A 240 -11.06 -3.25 26.20
N PRO A 241 -11.99 -4.03 26.80
CA PRO A 241 -13.32 -3.55 27.22
C PRO A 241 -13.30 -2.42 28.26
N GLU A 242 -12.18 -2.25 28.96
CA GLU A 242 -11.96 -1.20 29.97
C GLU A 242 -12.01 0.22 29.36
N ILE A 243 -11.52 0.40 28.13
CA ILE A 243 -11.54 1.70 27.45
C ILE A 243 -12.95 2.03 26.95
N THR A 244 -13.69 1.02 26.48
CA THR A 244 -15.06 1.18 26.00
C THR A 244 -16.01 1.61 27.13
N GLN A 245 -15.80 1.08 28.35
CA GLN A 245 -16.62 1.42 29.52
C GLN A 245 -16.39 2.84 30.04
N SER A 246 -15.14 3.31 30.07
CA SER A 246 -14.81 4.66 30.56
C SER A 246 -15.47 5.77 29.73
N ASN A 247 -15.52 5.61 28.40
CA ASN A 247 -16.12 6.59 27.50
C ASN A 247 -17.66 6.59 27.57
N THR A 248 -18.30 5.44 27.79
CA THR A 248 -19.75 5.38 27.98
C THR A 248 -20.23 6.04 29.27
N VAL A 249 -19.44 5.98 30.36
CA VAL A 249 -19.79 6.62 31.63
C VAL A 249 -19.63 8.14 31.55
N ALA A 250 -18.60 8.64 30.86
CA ALA A 250 -18.40 10.07 30.65
C ALA A 250 -19.49 10.70 29.74
N ALA A 251 -19.94 9.97 28.71
CA ALA A 251 -21.02 10.44 27.83
C ALA A 251 -22.40 10.39 28.48
N ALA A 252 -22.65 9.48 29.44
CA ALA A 252 -23.90 9.42 30.18
C ALA A 252 -24.02 10.47 31.31
N ALA A 253 -22.91 11.14 31.65
CA ALA A 253 -22.84 12.16 32.70
C ALA A 253 -22.87 13.62 32.16
N ALA A 254 -22.91 13.79 30.84
CA ALA A 254 -23.01 15.08 30.14
C ALA A 254 -24.43 15.28 29.57
#